data_AF-A0A7M2WTR8-F1
#
_entry.id   AF-A0A7M2WTR8-F1
#
_cell.length_a   1.000
_cell.length_b   1.000
_cell.length_c   1.000
_cell.angle_alpha   90.00
_cell.angle_beta   90.00
_cell.angle_gamma   90.00
#
_symmetry.space_group_name_H-M   'P 1'
#
loop_
_entity.id
_entity.type
_entity.pdbx_description
1 polymer ?
#
loop_
_entity_poly.entity_id
_entity_poly.type
_entity_poly.pdbx_seq_one_letter_code
_entity_poly.pdbx_strand_id
1 'polypeptide(L)'
;MTVFARFGRCSDEMMAKLIGILHRDPIAGNRAEAARTIATLNSGSESALKSLIQALNDADRSVRSTVATQLRVLGGGAAAAIPALRRLAGEPETPMLLRFEFKQAADVIEWRVAGNDGPMPEPPRRRRGKA
;
A
#
# COMPACT_ATOMS: atom_id res chain seq x y z
N MET A 1 -14.61 -22.11 -27.58
CA MET A 1 -13.29 -22.42 -27.01
C MET A 1 -12.56 -21.11 -26.76
N THR A 2 -12.50 -20.73 -25.50
CA THR A 2 -12.43 -19.34 -25.02
C THR A 2 -11.00 -18.80 -25.04
N VAL A 3 -10.69 -17.89 -25.98
CA VAL A 3 -9.39 -17.18 -26.07
C VAL A 3 -9.08 -16.35 -24.80
N PHE A 4 -10.11 -15.92 -24.06
CA PHE A 4 -9.96 -15.18 -22.79
C PHE A 4 -9.33 -16.00 -21.66
N ALA A 5 -9.44 -17.34 -21.66
CA ALA A 5 -8.87 -18.18 -20.60
C ALA A 5 -7.33 -18.17 -20.58
N ARG A 6 -6.70 -17.79 -21.71
CA ARG A 6 -5.25 -17.81 -21.87
C ARG A 6 -4.58 -16.49 -21.47
N PHE A 7 -5.32 -15.37 -21.56
CA PHE A 7 -4.84 -14.05 -21.11
C PHE A 7 -4.95 -13.87 -19.60
N GLY A 8 -6.01 -14.38 -18.96
CA GLY A 8 -6.16 -14.32 -17.49
C GLY A 8 -5.03 -15.05 -16.74
N ARG A 9 -4.67 -16.26 -17.19
CA ARG A 9 -3.58 -17.05 -16.58
C ARG A 9 -2.22 -16.37 -16.61
N CYS A 10 -1.92 -15.60 -17.66
CA CYS A 10 -0.64 -14.89 -17.79
C CYS A 10 -0.55 -13.72 -16.81
N SER A 11 -1.70 -13.05 -16.55
CA SER A 11 -1.78 -12.02 -15.51
C SER A 11 -1.62 -12.63 -14.11
N ASP A 12 -2.25 -13.76 -13.83
CA ASP A 12 -2.15 -14.44 -12.52
C ASP A 12 -0.74 -14.96 -12.23
N GLU A 13 -0.08 -15.56 -13.22
CA GLU A 13 1.30 -16.06 -13.09
C GLU A 13 2.29 -14.92 -12.90
N MET A 14 2.12 -13.82 -13.64
CA MET A 14 2.93 -12.61 -13.47
C MET A 14 2.71 -11.99 -12.08
N MET A 15 1.46 -11.91 -11.61
CA MET A 15 1.12 -11.39 -10.29
C MET A 15 1.70 -12.28 -9.18
N ALA A 16 1.61 -13.60 -9.31
CA ALA A 16 2.22 -14.53 -8.36
C ALA A 16 3.74 -14.36 -8.31
N LYS A 17 4.38 -14.15 -9.46
CA LYS A 17 5.83 -13.90 -9.54
C LYS A 17 6.22 -12.60 -8.86
N LEU A 18 5.49 -11.50 -9.10
CA LEU A 18 5.72 -10.21 -8.45
C LEU A 18 5.52 -10.29 -6.93
N ILE A 19 4.48 -10.98 -6.46
CA ILE A 19 4.25 -11.24 -5.03
C ILE A 19 5.43 -12.05 -4.44
N GLY A 20 5.94 -13.04 -5.18
CA GLY A 20 7.12 -13.79 -4.80
C GLY A 20 8.35 -12.89 -4.60
N ILE A 21 8.62 -11.98 -5.55
CA ILE A 21 9.73 -11.02 -5.47
C ILE A 21 9.53 -10.10 -4.26
N LEU A 22 8.32 -9.55 -4.08
CA LEU A 22 7.99 -8.64 -2.97
C LEU A 22 8.33 -9.20 -1.59
N HIS A 23 8.25 -10.52 -1.40
CA HIS A 23 8.45 -11.13 -0.07
C HIS A 23 9.77 -11.88 0.11
N ARG A 24 10.40 -12.33 -0.98
CA ARG A 24 11.52 -13.27 -0.89
C ARG A 24 12.81 -12.75 -1.52
N ASP A 25 12.76 -11.67 -2.29
CA ASP A 25 13.96 -11.17 -2.93
C ASP A 25 14.93 -10.59 -1.88
N PRO A 26 16.20 -11.02 -1.88
CA PRO A 26 17.18 -10.55 -0.89
C PRO A 26 17.45 -9.03 -1.02
N ILE A 27 17.26 -8.46 -2.21
CA ILE A 27 17.55 -7.06 -2.51
C ILE A 27 16.29 -6.23 -2.24
N ALA A 28 16.39 -5.31 -1.26
CA ALA A 28 15.29 -4.41 -0.90
C ALA A 28 14.79 -3.57 -2.10
N GLY A 29 15.69 -3.17 -3.01
CA GLY A 29 15.33 -2.46 -4.24
C GLY A 29 14.37 -3.26 -5.14
N ASN A 30 14.60 -4.56 -5.28
CA ASN A 30 13.73 -5.43 -6.08
C ASN A 30 12.35 -5.59 -5.43
N ARG A 31 12.30 -5.69 -4.09
CA ARG A 31 11.03 -5.74 -3.35
C ARG A 31 10.22 -4.46 -3.51
N ALA A 32 10.89 -3.30 -3.41
CA ALA A 32 10.26 -2.00 -3.64
C ALA A 32 9.76 -1.84 -5.08
N GLU A 33 10.51 -2.32 -6.07
CA GLU A 33 10.09 -2.30 -7.48
C GLU A 33 8.91 -3.23 -7.73
N ALA A 34 8.90 -4.41 -7.13
CA ALA A 34 7.77 -5.31 -7.18
C ALA A 34 6.51 -4.65 -6.59
N ALA A 35 6.62 -3.98 -5.43
CA ALA A 35 5.50 -3.24 -4.84
C ALA A 35 4.95 -2.15 -5.79
N ARG A 36 5.83 -1.37 -6.42
CA ARG A 36 5.46 -0.34 -7.43
C ARG A 36 4.76 -0.94 -8.63
N THR A 37 5.29 -2.06 -9.14
CA THR A 37 4.73 -2.75 -10.30
C THR A 37 3.34 -3.30 -9.98
N ILE A 38 3.18 -3.96 -8.82
CA ILE A 38 1.90 -4.51 -8.35
C ILE A 38 0.82 -3.41 -8.27
N ALA A 39 1.17 -2.23 -7.74
CA ALA A 39 0.24 -1.12 -7.61
C ALA A 39 -0.08 -0.46 -8.96
N THR A 40 0.91 -0.27 -9.83
CA THR A 40 0.72 0.30 -11.17
C THR A 40 -0.17 -0.58 -12.04
N LEU A 41 -0.03 -1.89 -11.93
CA LEU A 41 -0.89 -2.85 -12.62
C LEU A 41 -2.35 -2.78 -12.12
N ASN A 42 -2.61 -2.04 -11.03
CA ASN A 42 -3.92 -1.70 -10.46
C ASN A 42 -4.93 -2.85 -10.57
N SER A 43 -4.48 -4.05 -10.23
CA SER A 43 -5.12 -5.28 -10.71
C SER A 43 -6.47 -5.55 -10.05
N GLY A 44 -6.94 -4.68 -9.14
CA GLY A 44 -8.13 -4.92 -8.30
C GLY A 44 -8.05 -6.23 -7.51
N SER A 45 -6.89 -6.89 -7.54
CA SER A 45 -6.73 -8.24 -7.06
C SER A 45 -6.56 -8.20 -5.55
N GLU A 46 -7.48 -8.84 -4.85
CA GLU A 46 -7.45 -8.91 -3.40
C GLU A 46 -6.14 -9.51 -2.88
N SER A 47 -5.54 -10.45 -3.63
CA SER A 47 -4.25 -11.04 -3.28
C SER A 47 -3.11 -10.03 -3.36
N ALA A 48 -3.11 -9.17 -4.38
CA ALA A 48 -2.12 -8.10 -4.55
C ALA A 48 -2.19 -7.10 -3.38
N LEU A 49 -3.41 -6.68 -3.01
CA LEU A 49 -3.62 -5.75 -1.92
C LEU A 49 -3.19 -6.37 -0.58
N LYS A 50 -3.53 -7.64 -0.32
CA LYS A 50 -3.07 -8.35 0.89
C LYS A 50 -1.54 -8.44 0.97
N SER A 51 -0.88 -8.75 -0.14
CA SER A 51 0.59 -8.81 -0.20
C SER A 51 1.24 -7.45 0.05
N LEU A 52 0.68 -6.37 -0.51
CA LEU A 52 1.13 -5.00 -0.22
C LEU A 52 0.94 -4.66 1.27
N ILE A 53 -0.22 -4.99 1.86
CA ILE A 53 -0.46 -4.76 3.30
C ILE A 53 0.56 -5.54 4.16
N GLN A 54 0.90 -6.76 3.79
CA GLN A 54 1.93 -7.54 4.48
C GLN A 54 3.31 -6.88 4.37
N ALA A 55 3.67 -6.35 3.19
CA ALA A 55 4.93 -5.68 2.93
C ALA A 55 5.11 -4.34 3.69
N LEU A 56 4.07 -3.81 4.35
CA LEU A 56 4.24 -2.72 5.32
C LEU A 56 5.08 -3.11 6.54
N ASN A 57 5.27 -4.41 6.77
CA ASN A 57 6.15 -4.96 7.82
C ASN A 57 7.52 -5.39 7.29
N ASP A 58 7.90 -4.98 6.08
CA ASP A 58 9.21 -5.32 5.54
C ASP A 58 10.33 -4.81 6.46
N ALA A 59 11.40 -5.61 6.58
CA ALA A 59 12.56 -5.26 7.39
C ALA A 59 13.24 -3.96 6.89
N ASP A 60 13.19 -3.71 5.58
CA ASP A 60 13.76 -2.53 4.96
C ASP A 60 12.77 -1.35 5.00
N ARG A 61 13.26 -0.22 5.53
CA ARG A 61 12.48 1.02 5.65
C ARG A 61 12.04 1.59 4.29
N SER A 62 12.87 1.44 3.26
CA SER A 62 12.59 1.97 1.91
C SER A 62 11.46 1.18 1.25
N VAL A 63 11.41 -0.14 1.48
CA VAL A 63 10.29 -0.98 1.04
C VAL A 63 9.00 -0.54 1.73
N ARG A 64 9.02 -0.37 3.06
CA ARG A 64 7.84 0.11 3.81
C ARG A 64 7.32 1.47 3.31
N SER A 65 8.21 2.43 3.09
CA SER A 65 7.85 3.76 2.54
C SER A 65 7.25 3.66 1.14
N THR A 66 7.86 2.84 0.28
CA THR A 66 7.38 2.59 -1.07
C THR A 66 5.97 2.00 -1.05
N VAL A 67 5.74 0.97 -0.24
CA VAL A 67 4.44 0.30 -0.11
C VAL A 67 3.38 1.27 0.39
N ALA A 68 3.66 2.07 1.43
CA ALA A 68 2.71 3.06 1.92
C ALA A 68 2.37 4.13 0.86
N THR A 69 3.36 4.54 0.08
CA THR A 69 3.15 5.45 -1.06
C THR A 69 2.27 4.81 -2.13
N GLN A 70 2.50 3.54 -2.46
CA GLN A 70 1.69 2.83 -3.45
C GLN A 70 0.25 2.65 -2.99
N LEU A 71 0.02 2.29 -1.72
CA LEU A 71 -1.33 2.20 -1.16
C LEU A 71 -2.05 3.55 -1.20
N ARG A 72 -1.34 4.64 -0.95
CA ARG A 72 -1.88 6.00 -1.09
C ARG A 72 -2.26 6.34 -2.53
N VAL A 73 -1.47 5.91 -3.52
CA VAL A 73 -1.73 6.12 -4.95
C VAL A 73 -2.94 5.30 -5.43
N LEU A 74 -3.10 4.07 -4.94
CA LEU A 74 -4.29 3.23 -5.20
C LEU A 74 -5.58 3.88 -4.68
N GLY A 75 -5.48 4.81 -3.71
CA GLY A 75 -6.60 5.59 -3.22
C GLY A 75 -7.69 4.69 -2.63
N GLY A 76 -8.96 4.94 -3.00
CA GLY A 76 -10.11 4.23 -2.41
C GLY A 76 -10.06 2.70 -2.56
N GLY A 77 -9.38 2.19 -3.59
CA GLY A 77 -9.17 0.75 -3.78
C GLY A 77 -8.31 0.08 -2.70
N ALA A 78 -7.58 0.87 -1.90
CA ALA A 78 -6.74 0.38 -0.81
C ALA A 78 -7.39 0.52 0.58
N ALA A 79 -8.73 0.67 0.66
CA ALA A 79 -9.46 0.84 1.92
C ALA A 79 -9.09 -0.21 3.01
N ALA A 80 -8.85 -1.46 2.60
CA ALA A 80 -8.45 -2.55 3.50
C ALA A 80 -7.10 -2.32 4.19
N ALA A 81 -6.26 -1.40 3.70
CA ALA A 81 -4.96 -1.08 4.28
C ALA A 81 -5.04 -0.06 5.43
N ILE A 82 -6.15 0.68 5.58
CA ILE A 82 -6.31 1.73 6.60
C ILE A 82 -5.99 1.21 8.02
N PRO A 83 -6.54 0.06 8.48
CA PRO A 83 -6.30 -0.41 9.84
C PRO A 83 -4.82 -0.76 10.07
N ALA A 84 -4.16 -1.36 9.07
CA ALA A 84 -2.74 -1.71 9.16
C ALA A 84 -1.86 -0.46 9.22
N LEU A 85 -2.11 0.53 8.37
CA LEU A 85 -1.38 1.80 8.35
C LEU A 85 -1.53 2.55 9.68
N ARG A 86 -2.75 2.65 10.24
CA ARG A 86 -3.00 3.30 11.53
C ARG A 86 -2.29 2.58 12.69
N ARG A 87 -2.32 1.24 12.71
CA ARG A 87 -1.64 0.43 13.73
C ARG A 87 -0.13 0.64 13.68
N LEU A 88 0.50 0.43 12.52
CA LEU A 88 1.95 0.54 12.35
C LEU A 88 2.45 1.96 12.65
N ALA A 89 1.66 2.98 12.35
CA ALA A 89 2.02 4.36 12.69
C ALA A 89 2.03 4.65 14.20
N GLY A 90 1.38 3.82 15.01
CA GLY A 90 1.35 3.90 16.47
C GLY A 90 2.45 3.08 17.17
N GLU A 91 3.07 2.14 16.47
CA GLU A 91 4.08 1.27 17.05
C GLU A 91 5.38 2.02 17.39
N PRO A 92 6.00 1.70 18.54
CA PRO A 92 7.23 2.35 18.98
C PRO A 92 8.40 2.07 18.02
N GLU A 93 8.45 0.88 17.43
CA GLU A 93 9.50 0.44 16.50
C GLU A 93 9.42 1.09 15.13
N THR A 94 8.29 1.71 14.78
CA THR A 94 8.15 2.39 13.50
C THR A 94 8.95 3.70 13.52
N PRO A 95 9.90 3.89 12.59
CA PRO A 95 10.66 5.13 12.47
C PRO A 95 9.73 6.34 12.38
N MET A 96 10.07 7.44 13.07
CA MET A 96 9.20 8.62 13.14
C MET A 96 8.72 9.12 11.77
N LEU A 97 9.60 9.10 10.75
CA LEU A 97 9.22 9.48 9.38
C LEU A 97 8.10 8.59 8.82
N LEU A 98 8.22 7.26 8.99
CA LEU A 98 7.22 6.31 8.50
C LEU A 98 5.89 6.46 9.24
N ARG A 99 5.91 6.85 10.52
CA ARG A 99 4.65 7.11 11.26
C ARG A 99 3.84 8.22 10.61
N PHE A 100 4.50 9.27 10.11
CA PHE A 100 3.82 10.35 9.41
C PHE A 100 3.31 9.90 8.04
N GLU A 101 4.13 9.19 7.27
CA GLU A 101 3.75 8.64 5.96
C GLU A 101 2.56 7.68 6.07
N PHE A 102 2.56 6.79 7.05
CA PHE A 102 1.48 5.82 7.24
C PHE A 102 0.16 6.51 7.64
N LYS A 103 0.21 7.53 8.52
CA LYS A 103 -0.97 8.32 8.87
C LYS A 103 -1.52 9.05 7.65
N GLN A 104 -0.66 9.74 6.90
CA GLN A 104 -1.08 10.44 5.69
C GLN A 104 -1.64 9.47 4.64
N ALA A 105 -1.03 8.30 4.45
CA ALA A 105 -1.54 7.31 3.52
C ALA A 105 -2.94 6.84 3.93
N ALA A 106 -3.15 6.53 5.22
CA ALA A 106 -4.46 6.15 5.73
C ALA A 106 -5.51 7.25 5.53
N ASP A 107 -5.14 8.49 5.87
CA ASP A 107 -6.02 9.65 5.76
C ASP A 107 -6.41 9.91 4.29
N VAL A 108 -5.47 9.81 3.34
CA VAL A 108 -5.74 9.99 1.90
C VAL A 108 -6.62 8.87 1.35
N ILE A 109 -6.37 7.63 1.75
CA ILE A 109 -7.21 6.50 1.34
C ILE A 109 -8.65 6.73 1.84
N GLU A 110 -8.81 7.11 3.10
CA GLU A 110 -10.12 7.42 3.71
C GLU A 110 -10.84 8.57 2.99
N TRP A 111 -10.10 9.64 2.64
CA TRP A 111 -10.61 10.75 1.84
C TRP A 111 -11.12 10.31 0.47
N ARG A 112 -10.39 9.40 -0.21
CA ARG A 112 -10.79 8.84 -1.51
C ARG A 112 -11.98 7.88 -1.38
N VAL A 113 -12.06 7.10 -0.31
CA VAL A 113 -13.21 6.22 -0.02
C VAL A 113 -14.50 7.04 0.16
N ALA A 114 -14.40 8.25 0.72
CA ALA A 114 -15.54 9.16 0.85
C ALA A 114 -16.00 9.81 -0.48
N GLY A 115 -15.42 9.41 -1.63
CA GLY A 115 -15.82 9.88 -2.96
C GLY A 115 -15.26 11.24 -3.34
N ASN A 116 -14.20 11.70 -2.66
CA ASN A 116 -13.59 12.99 -2.95
C ASN A 116 -12.46 12.87 -3.98
N ASP A 117 -12.51 13.69 -5.04
CA ASP A 117 -11.52 13.66 -6.13
C ASP A 117 -10.44 14.76 -6.04
N GLY A 118 -10.55 15.66 -5.06
CA GLY A 118 -9.61 16.76 -4.83
C GLY A 118 -8.40 16.39 -3.97
N PRO A 119 -7.36 17.25 -3.92
CA PRO A 119 -6.25 17.08 -3.00
C PRO A 119 -6.80 17.01 -1.57
N MET A 120 -6.31 16.05 -0.78
CA MET A 120 -6.73 15.91 0.60
C MET A 120 -6.47 17.23 1.35
N PRO A 121 -7.48 17.80 2.04
CA PRO A 121 -7.26 18.97 2.88
C PRO A 121 -6.21 18.64 3.94
N GLU A 122 -5.40 19.63 4.35
CA GLU A 122 -4.38 19.42 5.38
C GLU A 122 -4.99 18.63 6.55
N PRO A 123 -4.31 17.56 7.03
CA PRO A 123 -4.84 16.77 8.12
C PRO A 123 -5.20 17.70 9.27
N PRO A 124 -6.36 17.53 9.92
CA PRO A 124 -6.83 18.46 10.93
C PRO A 124 -5.70 18.64 11.93
N ARG A 125 -5.15 19.87 12.00
CA ARG A 125 -4.12 20.22 12.99
C ARG A 125 -4.76 19.82 14.30
N ARG A 126 -4.24 18.75 14.93
CA ARG A 126 -4.83 18.21 16.15
C ARG A 126 -5.12 19.41 17.02
N ARG A 127 -6.40 19.72 17.24
CA ARG A 127 -6.76 20.64 18.31
C ARG A 127 -6.21 19.94 19.53
N ARG A 128 -5.05 20.39 20.01
CA ARG A 128 -4.59 20.05 21.36
C ARG A 128 -5.81 20.29 22.21
N GLY A 129 -6.33 19.21 22.81
CA GLY A 129 -7.51 19.28 23.66
C GLY A 129 -7.31 20.45 24.60
N LYS A 130 -8.30 21.34 24.67
CA LYS A 130 -8.35 22.28 25.78
C LYS A 130 -8.49 21.43 27.05
N ALA A 131 -7.59 21.72 27.99
CA ALA A 131 -7.62 21.50 29.45
C ALA A 131 -8.40 20.29 29.97
#